data_AF-A0A9D8XCQ3-F1
#
_entry.id   AF-A0A9D8XCQ3-F1
#
_cell.length_a   1.000
_cell.length_b   1.000
_cell.length_c   1.000
_cell.angle_alpha   90.00
_cell.angle_beta   90.00
_cell.angle_gamma   90.00
#
_symmetry.space_group_name_H-M   'P 1'
#
loop_
_entity.id
_entity.type
_entity.pdbx_description
1 polymer ?
#
loop_
_entity_poly.entity_id
_entity_poly.type
_entity_poly.pdbx_seq_one_letter_code
_entity_poly.pdbx_strand_id
1 'polypeptide(L)'
;MMEENTEISFAPILIMEFIRQVTGARALAAETAELTVSFKLAKKYYDEIMAYPLKAQLIRLYLSYDEGTEVLSVKTDEVLLGRFREQKSLMEIAGKYEGQYKERYKNFISVLEQS
;
A
#
# COMPACT_ATOMS: atom_id res chain seq x y z
N MET A 1 10.22 19.68 26.72
CA MET A 1 10.83 18.78 25.71
C MET A 1 10.31 19.26 24.38
N MET A 2 11.20 19.68 23.46
CA MET A 2 10.79 20.01 22.10
C MET A 2 10.37 18.70 21.44
N GLU A 3 9.10 18.59 21.04
CA GLU A 3 8.71 17.57 20.07
C GLU A 3 9.47 17.91 18.79
N GLU A 4 10.52 17.15 18.50
CA GLU A 4 11.09 17.14 17.16
C GLU A 4 9.99 16.69 16.22
N ASN A 5 9.38 17.66 15.53
CA ASN A 5 8.46 17.43 14.44
C ASN A 5 9.30 16.94 13.25
N THR A 6 9.85 15.73 13.35
CA THR A 6 10.57 15.08 12.27
C THR A 6 9.56 14.77 11.18
N GLU A 7 9.46 15.65 10.19
CA GLU A 7 8.79 15.33 8.93
C GLU A 7 9.35 14.02 8.42
N ILE A 8 8.47 13.03 8.27
CA ILE A 8 8.84 11.71 7.77
C ILE A 8 9.29 11.88 6.33
N SER A 9 10.52 11.48 6.02
CA SER A 9 11.01 11.51 4.64
C SER A 9 10.34 10.43 3.79
N PHE A 10 10.09 10.73 2.51
CA PHE A 10 9.65 9.72 1.55
C PHE A 10 10.69 8.61 1.41
N ALA A 11 10.25 7.36 1.51
CA ALA A 11 11.10 6.18 1.34
C ALA A 11 10.34 5.15 0.50
N PRO A 12 10.75 4.89 -0.77
CA PRO A 12 10.04 3.99 -1.68
C PRO A 12 9.69 2.64 -1.06
N ILE A 13 10.64 2.01 -0.35
CA ILE A 13 10.45 0.69 0.26
C ILE A 13 9.31 0.65 1.28
N LEU A 14 9.13 1.73 2.04
CA LEU A 14 8.08 1.82 3.05
C LEU A 14 6.72 2.06 2.41
N ILE A 15 6.67 2.83 1.31
CA ILE A 15 5.44 3.07 0.55
C ILE A 15 5.01 1.80 -0.20
N MET A 16 5.94 1.05 -0.77
CA MET A 16 5.63 -0.24 -1.39
C MET A 16 5.10 -1.25 -0.35
N GLU A 17 5.70 -1.29 0.85
CA GLU A 17 5.18 -2.14 1.93
C GLU A 17 3.79 -1.71 2.35
N PHE A 18 3.53 -0.40 2.46
CA PHE A 18 2.18 0.12 2.73
C PHE A 18 1.17 -0.34 1.69
N ILE A 19 1.47 -0.16 0.39
CA ILE A 19 0.61 -0.60 -0.71
C ILE A 19 0.31 -2.11 -0.60
N ARG A 20 1.34 -2.92 -0.35
CA ARG A 20 1.20 -4.38 -0.20
C ARG A 20 0.29 -4.75 0.97
N GLN A 21 0.52 -4.16 2.13
CA GLN A 21 -0.23 -4.46 3.35
C GLN A 21 -1.69 -4.05 3.22
N VAL A 22 -1.98 -2.83 2.73
CA VAL A 22 -3.36 -2.36 2.53
C VAL A 22 -4.09 -3.19 1.48
N THR A 23 -3.43 -3.48 0.35
CA THR A 23 -4.04 -4.31 -0.71
C THR A 23 -4.37 -5.70 -0.18
N GLY A 24 -3.43 -6.35 0.52
CA GLY A 24 -3.63 -7.65 1.14
C GLY A 24 -4.74 -7.64 2.20
N ALA A 25 -4.76 -6.64 3.08
CA ALA A 25 -5.77 -6.47 4.12
C ALA A 25 -7.19 -6.35 3.55
N ARG A 26 -7.36 -5.50 2.54
CA ARG A 26 -8.67 -5.28 1.92
C ARG A 26 -9.11 -6.48 1.08
N ALA A 27 -8.23 -7.08 0.31
CA ALA A 27 -8.51 -8.30 -0.44
C ALA A 27 -8.90 -9.46 0.50
N LEU A 28 -8.25 -9.55 1.65
CA LEU A 28 -8.57 -10.53 2.69
C LEU A 28 -9.94 -10.29 3.32
N ALA A 29 -10.24 -9.04 3.69
CA ALA A 29 -11.56 -8.67 4.23
C ALA A 29 -12.70 -8.89 3.23
N ALA A 30 -12.43 -8.70 1.92
CA ALA A 30 -13.37 -8.97 0.84
C ALA A 30 -13.38 -10.43 0.37
N GLU A 31 -12.52 -11.28 0.95
CA GLU A 31 -12.33 -12.68 0.57
C GLU A 31 -12.01 -12.92 -0.92
N THR A 32 -11.43 -11.94 -1.62
CA THR A 32 -11.19 -12.01 -3.06
C THR A 32 -9.91 -11.29 -3.49
N ALA A 33 -9.11 -11.92 -4.36
CA ALA A 33 -7.97 -11.29 -5.01
C ALA A 33 -8.36 -10.32 -6.15
N GLU A 34 -9.63 -10.34 -6.59
CA GLU A 34 -10.11 -9.46 -7.66
C GLU A 34 -10.39 -8.03 -7.20
N LEU A 35 -10.38 -7.79 -5.89
CA LEU A 35 -10.53 -6.46 -5.33
C LEU A 35 -9.41 -5.55 -5.85
N THR A 36 -9.80 -4.44 -6.46
CA THR A 36 -8.87 -3.36 -6.81
C THR A 36 -8.83 -2.37 -5.66
N VAL A 37 -7.63 -2.06 -5.16
CA VAL A 37 -7.42 -1.00 -4.18
C VAL A 37 -6.77 0.18 -4.87
N SER A 38 -7.37 1.36 -4.74
CA SER A 38 -6.91 2.57 -5.40
C SER A 38 -6.22 3.50 -4.40
N PHE A 39 -5.10 4.07 -4.82
CA PHE A 39 -4.31 5.00 -4.02
C PHE A 39 -4.11 6.31 -4.79
N LYS A 40 -4.35 7.45 -4.13
CA LYS A 40 -3.88 8.74 -4.63
C LYS A 40 -2.37 8.81 -4.41
N LEU A 41 -1.60 8.99 -5.49
CA LEU A 41 -0.15 9.00 -5.45
C LEU A 41 0.36 9.95 -6.54
N ALA A 42 1.00 11.06 -6.13
CA ALA A 42 1.53 12.03 -7.07
C ALA A 42 2.60 11.41 -7.99
N LYS A 43 2.68 11.87 -9.24
CA LYS A 43 3.56 11.24 -10.25
C LYS A 43 5.01 11.11 -9.80
N LYS A 44 5.56 12.15 -9.16
CA LYS A 44 6.94 12.14 -8.64
C LYS A 44 7.23 10.94 -7.72
N TYR A 45 6.28 10.59 -6.84
CA TYR A 45 6.45 9.49 -5.90
C TYR A 45 6.28 8.13 -6.58
N TYR A 46 5.38 8.04 -7.55
CA TYR A 46 5.25 6.86 -8.40
C TYR A 46 6.55 6.61 -9.18
N ASP A 47 7.11 7.63 -9.82
CA ASP A 47 8.37 7.54 -10.56
C ASP A 47 9.53 7.11 -9.63
N GLU A 48 9.62 7.67 -8.42
CA GLU A 48 10.62 7.25 -7.42
C GLU A 48 10.47 5.77 -7.00
N ILE A 49 9.23 5.29 -6.81
CA ILE A 49 8.95 3.87 -6.54
C ILE A 49 9.39 2.99 -7.71
N MET A 50 9.08 3.41 -8.94
CA MET A 50 9.39 2.64 -10.15
C MET A 50 10.88 2.64 -10.49
N ALA A 51 11.61 3.69 -10.11
CA ALA A 51 13.07 3.77 -10.25
C ALA A 51 13.82 3.03 -9.13
N TYR A 52 13.16 2.72 -8.01
CA TYR A 52 13.81 2.07 -6.88
C TYR A 52 14.23 0.62 -7.22
N PRO A 53 15.49 0.22 -6.92
CA PRO A 53 16.04 -1.07 -7.39
C PRO A 53 15.45 -2.30 -6.68
N LEU A 54 15.03 -2.16 -5.42
CA LEU A 54 14.51 -3.29 -4.63
C LEU A 54 12.98 -3.30 -4.65
N LYS A 55 12.38 -4.15 -5.51
CA LYS A 55 10.93 -4.21 -5.71
C LYS A 55 10.24 -5.42 -5.04
N ALA A 56 10.86 -5.99 -4.02
CA ALA A 56 10.38 -7.23 -3.38
C ALA A 56 8.93 -7.12 -2.87
N GLN A 57 8.56 -5.94 -2.37
CA GLN A 57 7.21 -5.64 -1.86
C GLN A 57 6.14 -5.58 -2.96
N LEU A 58 6.52 -5.37 -4.22
CA LEU A 58 5.59 -5.32 -5.36
C LEU A 58 5.40 -6.68 -6.02
N ILE A 59 6.13 -7.72 -5.59
CA ILE A 59 5.99 -9.07 -6.14
C ILE A 59 4.55 -9.56 -5.89
N ARG A 60 3.91 -10.05 -6.96
CA ARG A 60 2.51 -10.52 -7.00
C ARG A 60 1.46 -9.42 -6.81
N LEU A 61 1.86 -8.16 -6.93
CA LEU A 61 0.93 -7.04 -7.11
C LEU A 61 0.85 -6.67 -8.58
N TYR A 62 -0.37 -6.39 -9.06
CA TYR A 62 -0.62 -5.85 -10.39
C TYR A 62 -0.91 -4.36 -10.25
N LEU A 63 -0.06 -3.52 -10.82
CA LEU A 63 -0.10 -2.07 -10.69
C LEU A 63 -0.57 -1.44 -12.01
N SER A 64 -1.53 -0.52 -11.94
CA SER A 64 -1.95 0.33 -13.05
C SER A 64 -2.00 1.78 -12.57
N TYR A 65 -1.19 2.65 -13.17
CA TYR A 65 -1.13 4.06 -12.81
C TYR A 65 -1.77 4.93 -13.89
N ASP A 66 -2.67 5.82 -13.49
CA ASP A 66 -3.25 6.86 -14.34
C ASP A 66 -2.61 8.21 -14.00
N GLU A 67 -1.82 8.74 -14.93
CA GLU A 67 -1.14 10.03 -14.77
C GLU A 67 -2.11 11.22 -14.75
N GLY A 68 -3.25 11.14 -15.44
CA GLY A 68 -4.22 12.23 -15.53
C GLY A 68 -4.98 12.43 -14.22
N THR A 69 -5.21 11.33 -13.48
CA THR A 69 -5.89 11.36 -12.18
C THR A 69 -4.94 11.18 -10.99
N GLU A 70 -3.67 10.87 -11.23
CA GLU A 70 -2.66 10.50 -10.23
C GLU A 70 -3.14 9.38 -9.30
N VAL A 71 -3.76 8.34 -9.89
CA VAL A 71 -4.31 7.20 -9.18
C VAL A 71 -3.54 5.94 -9.53
N LEU A 72 -3.03 5.26 -8.51
CA LEU A 72 -2.47 3.92 -8.59
C LEU A 72 -3.54 2.90 -8.19
N SER A 73 -3.98 2.09 -9.14
CA SER A 73 -4.86 0.94 -8.92
C SER A 73 -4.04 -0.33 -8.75
N VAL A 74 -4.29 -1.08 -7.68
CA VAL A 74 -3.50 -2.26 -7.30
C VAL A 74 -4.41 -3.46 -7.04
N LYS A 75 -4.05 -4.61 -7.61
CA LYS A 75 -4.62 -5.92 -7.29
C LYS A 75 -3.54 -6.86 -6.75
N THR A 76 -3.95 -7.91 -6.05
CA THR A 76 -3.08 -9.04 -5.66
C THR A 76 -3.46 -10.31 -6.42
N ASP A 77 -2.67 -11.37 -6.30
CA ASP A 77 -3.08 -12.72 -6.69
C ASP A 77 -3.52 -13.59 -5.50
N GLU A 78 -4.12 -14.75 -5.79
CA GLU A 78 -4.57 -15.73 -4.79
C GLU A 78 -3.42 -16.33 -3.97
N VAL A 79 -2.20 -16.35 -4.50
CA VAL A 79 -1.03 -16.92 -3.80
C VAL A 79 -0.62 -15.99 -2.66
N LEU A 80 -0.50 -14.69 -2.94
CA LEU A 80 -0.19 -13.69 -1.92
C LEU A 80 -1.35 -13.58 -0.92
N LEU A 81 -2.60 -13.61 -1.38
CA LEU A 81 -3.77 -13.62 -0.50
C LEU A 81 -3.79 -14.85 0.42
N GLY A 82 -3.47 -16.04 -0.09
CA GLY A 82 -3.31 -17.27 0.70
C GLY A 82 -2.28 -17.12 1.81
N ARG A 83 -1.13 -16.49 1.52
CA ARG A 83 -0.10 -16.21 2.55
C ARG A 83 -0.60 -15.27 3.65
N PHE A 84 -1.40 -14.27 3.30
CA PHE A 84 -2.04 -13.40 4.29
C PHE A 84 -3.03 -14.18 5.18
N ARG A 85 -3.80 -15.13 4.61
CA ARG A 85 -4.72 -16.01 5.37
C ARG A 85 -3.98 -16.92 6.35
N GLU A 86 -2.88 -17.54 5.92
CA GLU A 86 -2.11 -18.51 6.71
C GLU A 86 -1.41 -17.87 7.91
N GLN A 87 -1.02 -16.60 7.80
CA GLN A 87 -0.39 -15.87 8.87
C GLN A 87 -1.45 -15.19 9.74
N LYS A 88 -2.04 -15.93 10.70
CA LYS A 88 -3.04 -15.41 11.65
C LYS A 88 -2.63 -14.10 12.34
N SER A 89 -1.34 -13.91 12.61
CA SER A 89 -0.80 -12.66 13.15
C SER A 89 -0.94 -11.49 12.17
N LEU A 90 -0.77 -11.73 10.86
CA LEU A 90 -0.95 -10.70 9.84
C LEU A 90 -2.39 -10.19 9.76
N MET A 91 -3.41 -10.97 10.11
CA MET A 91 -4.80 -10.47 10.14
C MET A 91 -5.02 -9.39 11.20
N GLU A 92 -4.61 -9.65 12.45
CA GLU A 92 -4.77 -8.69 13.55
C GLU A 92 -3.83 -7.49 13.39
N ILE A 93 -2.66 -7.72 12.79
CA ILE A 93 -1.67 -6.70 12.44
C ILE A 93 -2.21 -5.84 11.29
N ALA A 94 -2.73 -6.41 10.20
CA ALA A 94 -3.15 -5.68 9.02
C ALA A 94 -4.16 -4.56 9.32
N GLY A 95 -5.17 -4.82 10.16
CA GLY A 95 -6.14 -3.79 10.56
C GLY A 95 -5.54 -2.66 11.40
N LYS A 96 -4.65 -2.99 12.35
CA LYS A 96 -3.93 -1.98 13.16
C LYS A 96 -2.91 -1.20 12.32
N TYR A 97 -2.27 -1.89 11.37
CA TYR A 97 -1.23 -1.34 10.50
C TYR A 97 -1.82 -0.44 9.43
N GLU A 98 -3.00 -0.75 8.87
CA GLU A 98 -3.68 0.13 7.91
C GLU A 98 -3.91 1.51 8.53
N GLY A 99 -4.43 1.59 9.76
CA GLY A 99 -4.64 2.87 10.45
C GLY A 99 -3.33 3.62 10.74
N GLN A 100 -2.33 2.94 11.30
CA GLN A 100 -1.04 3.57 11.64
C GLN A 100 -0.26 4.04 10.42
N TYR A 101 -0.22 3.22 9.36
CA TYR A 101 0.51 3.56 8.13
C TYR A 101 -0.23 4.63 7.32
N LYS A 102 -1.58 4.61 7.30
CA LYS A 102 -2.39 5.65 6.66
C LYS A 102 -2.07 7.01 7.24
N GLU A 103 -2.01 7.13 8.57
CA GLU A 103 -1.65 8.40 9.23
C GLU A 103 -0.18 8.79 8.95
N ARG A 104 0.73 7.81 9.01
CA ARG A 104 2.17 8.02 8.82
C ARG A 104 2.53 8.53 7.43
N TYR A 105 1.87 8.03 6.38
CA TYR A 105 2.22 8.31 4.99
C TYR A 105 1.20 9.17 4.24
N LYS A 106 0.21 9.75 4.93
CA LYS A 106 -0.86 10.57 4.33
C LYS A 106 -0.38 11.70 3.42
N ASN A 107 0.81 12.23 3.66
CA ASN A 107 1.40 13.31 2.86
C ASN A 107 1.97 12.82 1.52
N PHE A 108 2.14 11.51 1.35
CA PHE A 108 2.75 10.89 0.17
C PHE A 108 1.75 10.04 -0.62
N ILE A 109 0.89 9.33 0.10
CA ILE A 109 -0.05 8.37 -0.45
C ILE A 109 -1.31 8.33 0.41
N SER A 110 -2.47 8.23 -0.21
CA SER A 110 -3.73 8.01 0.51
C SER A 110 -4.57 6.95 -0.18
N VAL A 111 -5.28 6.16 0.62
CA VAL A 111 -6.21 5.14 0.09
C VAL A 111 -7.51 5.83 -0.30
N LEU A 112 -7.98 5.56 -1.51
CA LEU A 112 -9.28 6.02 -1.98
C LEU A 112 -10.34 4.99 -1.56
N GLU A 113 -11.29 5.42 -0.73
CA GLU A 113 -12.40 4.57 -0.34
C GLU A 113 -13.33 4.36 -1.55
N GLN A 114 -13.68 3.11 -1.84
CA GLN A 114 -14.69 2.82 -2.85
C GLN A 114 -16.06 3.20 -2.28
N SER A 115 -16.78 4.06 -2.99
CA SER A 115 -18.14 4.50 -2.66
C SER A 115 -19.19 3.45 -3.01
#